data_AF-A0A4V2FP16-F1
#
_entry.id   AF-A0A4V2FP16-F1
#
_cell.length_a   1.000
_cell.length_b   1.000
_cell.length_c   1.000
_cell.angle_alpha   90.00
_cell.angle_beta   90.00
_cell.angle_gamma   90.00
#
_symmetry.space_group_name_H-M   'P 1'
#
loop_
_entity.id
_entity.type
_entity.pdbx_description
1 polymer ?
#
loop_
_entity_poly.entity_id
_entity_poly.type
_entity_poly.pdbx_seq_one_letter_code
_entity_poly.pdbx_strand_id
1 'polypeptide(L)'
;MSNVTGTKANREEEIAFLAMEQVLGVDIKLADAGTGDKMPDGSWAYGDGQERRGVVEVTSPPATSLMADWARAKKAGRPQAESGSIPLRLNELAQVCSEMLAEEWACENVDKLLAQAADERHLFLFARAYQDGNYFYRLSDSYDGAEAEHVDDIVLPPGISDIWFRGRARRDREQPLGAWDLWLARFHAESGWYRYVVQIEERHLPPTNPSIADDRVPAGWRIPKDRALDPVGD
;
A
#
# COMPACT_ATOMS: atom_id res chain seq x y z
N MET A 1 -32.53 -12.23 -10.47
CA MET A 1 -31.81 -11.75 -9.27
C MET A 1 -30.39 -11.43 -9.72
N SER A 2 -30.00 -10.17 -9.59
CA SER A 2 -28.74 -9.63 -10.08
C SER A 2 -27.60 -10.04 -9.14
N ASN A 3 -26.74 -10.97 -9.56
CA ASN A 3 -25.48 -11.24 -8.87
C ASN A 3 -24.47 -10.16 -9.27
N VAL A 4 -24.69 -8.92 -8.85
CA VAL A 4 -23.58 -7.97 -8.72
C VAL A 4 -22.83 -8.41 -7.48
N THR A 5 -21.80 -9.21 -7.69
CA THR A 5 -20.77 -9.44 -6.69
C THR A 5 -20.13 -8.08 -6.44
N GLY A 6 -20.63 -7.34 -5.46
CA GLY A 6 -20.12 -6.00 -5.16
C GLY A 6 -18.61 -6.06 -5.01
N THR A 7 -17.91 -5.19 -5.73
CA THR A 7 -16.46 -4.97 -5.62
C THR A 7 -16.12 -4.78 -4.15
N LYS A 8 -15.23 -5.62 -3.61
CA LYS A 8 -14.77 -5.51 -2.23
C LYS A 8 -13.26 -5.40 -2.23
N ALA A 9 -12.75 -4.33 -1.63
CA ALA A 9 -11.35 -4.19 -1.37
C ALA A 9 -10.85 -5.26 -0.41
N ASN A 10 -9.58 -5.62 -0.57
CA ASN A 10 -8.84 -6.38 0.41
C ASN A 10 -8.51 -5.50 1.64
N ARG A 11 -8.01 -6.10 2.72
CA ARG A 11 -7.70 -5.37 3.97
C ARG A 11 -6.63 -4.29 3.76
N GLU A 12 -5.63 -4.58 2.95
CA GLU A 12 -4.48 -3.70 2.72
C GLU A 12 -4.83 -2.51 1.81
N GLU A 13 -5.66 -2.76 0.79
CA GLU A 13 -6.31 -1.72 -0.01
C GLU A 13 -7.12 -0.77 0.89
N GLU A 14 -7.96 -1.29 1.79
CA GLU A 14 -8.75 -0.42 2.68
C GLU A 14 -7.87 0.41 3.63
N ILE A 15 -6.78 -0.17 4.14
CA ILE A 15 -5.80 0.56 4.95
C ILE A 15 -5.16 1.68 4.14
N ALA A 16 -4.72 1.38 2.92
CA ALA A 16 -4.11 2.35 2.03
C ALA A 16 -5.08 3.50 1.69
N PHE A 17 -6.33 3.18 1.37
CA PHE A 17 -7.34 4.19 1.06
C PHE A 17 -7.62 5.10 2.25
N LEU A 18 -7.96 4.55 3.43
CA LEU A 18 -8.23 5.37 4.62
C LEU A 18 -7.04 6.26 4.99
N ALA A 19 -5.82 5.74 4.87
CA ALA A 19 -4.60 6.49 5.11
C ALA A 19 -4.40 7.65 4.12
N MET A 20 -4.55 7.37 2.82
CA MET A 20 -4.39 8.39 1.77
C MET A 20 -5.50 9.44 1.81
N GLU A 21 -6.75 9.03 2.05
CA GLU A 21 -7.89 9.94 2.23
C GLU A 21 -7.61 10.96 3.35
N GLN A 22 -7.06 10.51 4.48
CA GLN A 22 -6.70 11.39 5.59
C GLN A 22 -5.55 12.35 5.24
N VAL A 23 -4.52 11.88 4.53
CA VAL A 23 -3.37 12.72 4.16
C VAL A 23 -3.70 13.72 3.07
N LEU A 24 -4.44 13.29 2.05
CA LEU A 24 -4.73 14.08 0.85
C LEU A 24 -6.03 14.88 0.96
N GLY A 25 -6.92 14.53 1.90
CA GLY A 25 -8.24 15.15 2.01
C GLY A 25 -9.17 14.79 0.84
N VAL A 26 -9.08 13.55 0.34
CA VAL A 26 -9.84 13.06 -0.82
C VAL A 26 -10.78 11.92 -0.43
N ASP A 27 -11.68 11.55 -1.33
CA ASP A 27 -12.58 10.40 -1.20
C ASP A 27 -12.29 9.36 -2.28
N ILE A 28 -11.72 8.22 -1.90
CA ILE A 28 -11.24 7.20 -2.84
C ILE A 28 -12.32 6.14 -3.07
N LYS A 29 -12.69 6.00 -4.35
CA LYS A 29 -13.60 4.97 -4.83
C LYS A 29 -12.86 3.73 -5.27
N LEU A 30 -13.51 2.57 -5.12
CA LEU A 30 -13.03 1.32 -5.70
C LEU A 30 -13.24 1.31 -7.21
N ALA A 31 -12.24 0.84 -7.96
CA ALA A 31 -12.42 0.59 -9.38
C ALA A 31 -13.31 -0.64 -9.63
N ASP A 32 -13.92 -0.70 -10.83
CA ASP A 32 -14.81 -1.81 -11.21
C ASP A 32 -14.02 -3.13 -11.35
N ALA A 33 -14.32 -4.13 -10.51
CA ALA A 33 -13.74 -5.47 -10.61
C ALA A 33 -14.12 -6.20 -11.91
N GLY A 34 -15.14 -5.73 -12.65
CA GLY A 34 -15.59 -6.31 -13.92
C GLY A 34 -14.56 -6.23 -15.05
N THR A 35 -13.57 -5.33 -14.96
CA THR A 35 -12.49 -5.18 -15.94
C THR A 35 -11.22 -6.00 -15.65
N GLY A 36 -11.21 -6.77 -14.54
CA GLY A 36 -10.06 -7.56 -14.08
C GLY A 36 -8.87 -6.69 -13.63
N ASP A 37 -7.68 -7.29 -13.51
CA ASP A 37 -6.40 -6.70 -13.05
C ASP A 37 -5.87 -5.49 -13.88
N LYS A 38 -6.70 -4.88 -14.73
CA LYS A 38 -6.32 -3.80 -15.66
C LYS A 38 -6.63 -2.39 -15.15
N MET A 39 -7.47 -2.27 -14.13
CA MET A 39 -7.78 -0.97 -13.52
C MET A 39 -6.98 -0.81 -12.24
N PRO A 40 -6.50 0.42 -11.94
CA PRO A 40 -5.95 0.73 -10.63
C PRO A 40 -6.99 0.47 -9.54
N ASP A 41 -6.57 0.02 -8.36
CA ASP A 41 -7.47 -0.34 -7.27
C ASP A 41 -8.43 0.78 -6.84
N GLY A 42 -7.97 2.03 -6.92
CA GLY A 42 -8.77 3.19 -6.50
C GLY A 42 -8.66 4.41 -7.41
N SER A 43 -9.69 5.26 -7.35
CA SER A 43 -9.68 6.57 -8.02
C SER A 43 -10.51 7.62 -7.29
N TRP A 44 -10.20 8.89 -7.51
CA TRP A 44 -10.95 10.03 -6.98
C TRP A 44 -10.94 11.19 -7.97
N ALA A 45 -11.86 12.13 -7.76
CA ALA A 45 -11.90 13.42 -8.44
C ALA A 45 -11.85 14.52 -7.39
N TYR A 46 -11.17 15.62 -7.71
CA TYR A 46 -11.10 16.78 -6.83
C TYR A 46 -12.39 17.60 -6.92
N GLY A 47 -12.95 17.99 -5.76
CA GLY A 47 -14.18 18.79 -5.67
C GLY A 47 -13.97 20.30 -5.88
N ASP A 48 -12.80 20.72 -6.33
CA ASP A 48 -12.41 22.14 -6.45
C ASP A 48 -12.88 22.81 -7.75
N GLY A 49 -13.72 22.12 -8.53
CA GLY A 49 -14.25 22.60 -9.81
C GLY A 49 -13.27 22.50 -10.97
N GLN A 50 -12.04 22.01 -10.73
CA GLN A 50 -11.16 21.54 -11.80
C GLN A 50 -11.43 20.05 -12.03
N GLU A 51 -11.47 19.61 -13.28
CA GLU A 51 -11.61 18.19 -13.64
C GLU A 51 -10.29 17.44 -13.38
N ARG A 52 -9.73 17.57 -12.17
CA ARG A 52 -8.52 16.84 -11.76
C ARG A 52 -8.91 15.49 -11.20
N ARG A 53 -8.21 14.45 -11.66
CA ARG A 53 -8.44 13.06 -11.27
C ARG A 53 -7.16 12.42 -10.76
N GLY A 54 -7.29 11.70 -9.65
CA GLY A 54 -6.23 10.83 -9.14
C GLY A 54 -6.59 9.36 -9.21
N VAL A 55 -5.56 8.53 -9.36
CA VAL A 55 -5.67 7.06 -9.33
C VAL A 55 -4.59 6.47 -8.43
N VAL A 56 -4.90 5.34 -7.80
CA VAL A 56 -3.99 4.62 -6.93
C VAL A 56 -4.00 3.12 -7.22
N GLU A 57 -2.82 2.52 -7.20
CA GLU A 57 -2.62 1.08 -7.18
C GLU A 57 -1.95 0.69 -5.85
N VAL A 58 -2.54 -0.28 -5.15
CA VAL A 58 -2.07 -0.77 -3.86
C VAL A 58 -1.42 -2.13 -4.08
N THR A 59 -0.11 -2.16 -3.93
CA THR A 59 0.67 -3.36 -4.20
C THR A 59 1.74 -3.56 -3.15
N SER A 60 2.51 -4.62 -3.32
CA SER A 60 3.51 -5.05 -2.37
C SER A 60 4.55 -5.90 -3.09
N PRO A 61 5.81 -5.87 -2.64
CA PRO A 61 6.82 -6.78 -3.15
C PRO A 61 6.33 -8.23 -3.13
N PRO A 62 6.50 -8.99 -4.23
CA PRO A 62 6.09 -10.38 -4.32
C PRO A 62 6.90 -11.22 -3.32
N ALA A 63 6.22 -12.04 -2.52
CA ALA A 63 6.85 -12.99 -1.60
C ALA A 63 7.41 -14.25 -2.32
N THR A 64 7.91 -14.10 -3.55
CA THR A 64 7.74 -15.14 -4.59
C THR A 64 9.04 -15.65 -5.21
N SER A 65 10.18 -14.95 -5.10
CA SER A 65 11.48 -15.45 -5.59
C SER A 65 11.96 -16.70 -4.83
N LEU A 66 11.56 -16.85 -3.56
CA LEU A 66 11.93 -17.97 -2.69
C LEU A 66 11.20 -19.28 -3.05
N MET A 67 9.93 -19.21 -3.45
CA MET A 67 9.11 -20.41 -3.67
C MET A 67 9.38 -21.11 -5.00
N ALA A 68 9.70 -20.35 -6.06
CA ALA A 68 10.04 -20.89 -7.38
C ALA A 68 11.43 -21.56 -7.40
N ASP A 69 12.38 -21.04 -6.63
CA ASP A 69 13.73 -21.62 -6.50
C ASP A 69 13.75 -22.86 -5.61
N TRP A 70 12.88 -22.94 -4.59
CA TRP A 70 12.64 -24.17 -3.83
C TRP A 70 12.01 -25.28 -4.67
N ALA A 71 11.06 -24.93 -5.54
CA ALA A 71 10.47 -25.89 -6.48
C ALA A 71 11.53 -26.43 -7.47
N ARG A 72 12.44 -25.58 -7.96
CA ARG A 72 13.56 -25.99 -8.84
C ARG A 72 14.65 -26.77 -8.11
N ALA A 73 15.09 -26.37 -6.92
CA ALA A 73 16.12 -27.06 -6.13
C ALA A 73 15.66 -28.45 -5.66
N LYS A 74 14.37 -28.59 -5.29
CA LYS A 74 13.73 -29.88 -4.98
C LYS A 74 13.66 -30.80 -6.19
N LYS A 75 13.40 -30.25 -7.39
CA LYS A 75 13.40 -31.01 -8.66
C LYS A 75 14.81 -31.41 -9.12
N ALA A 76 15.84 -30.68 -8.69
CA ALA A 76 17.24 -30.90 -9.05
C ALA A 76 18.09 -31.61 -7.97
N GLY A 77 17.51 -32.00 -6.84
CA GLY A 77 18.19 -32.72 -5.75
C GLY A 77 19.29 -31.95 -5.03
N ARG A 78 19.29 -30.61 -5.10
CA ARG A 78 20.33 -29.77 -4.49
C ARG A 78 19.97 -29.40 -3.04
N PRO A 79 20.96 -29.21 -2.15
CA PRO A 79 20.71 -28.65 -0.81
C PRO A 79 19.99 -27.31 -0.92
N GLN A 80 19.00 -27.11 -0.06
CA GLN A 80 18.28 -25.83 0.04
C GLN A 80 19.08 -24.90 0.95
N ALA A 81 19.24 -23.65 0.54
CA ALA A 81 19.72 -22.57 1.39
C ALA A 81 18.57 -21.57 1.61
N GLU A 82 18.33 -21.21 2.86
CA GLU A 82 17.39 -20.17 3.24
C GLU A 82 18.09 -18.81 3.11
N SER A 83 17.97 -18.14 1.96
CA SER A 83 18.27 -16.71 1.90
C SER A 83 17.52 -16.04 0.76
N GLY A 84 16.69 -15.07 1.13
CA GLY A 84 16.09 -14.07 0.26
C GLY A 84 15.69 -12.91 1.15
N SER A 85 16.65 -12.05 1.45
CA SER A 85 16.45 -10.80 2.17
C SER A 85 17.11 -9.71 1.35
N ILE A 86 16.45 -8.58 1.14
CA ILE A 86 17.19 -7.35 0.82
C ILE A 86 18.12 -7.13 2.03
N PRO A 87 19.45 -7.27 1.89
CA PRO A 87 20.35 -7.12 3.02
C PRO A 87 20.20 -5.70 3.53
N LEU A 88 20.03 -5.51 4.84
CA LEU A 88 19.89 -4.17 5.39
C LEU A 88 21.08 -3.29 4.96
N ARG A 89 20.81 -2.38 4.02
CA ARG A 89 21.77 -1.40 3.49
C ARG A 89 21.52 -0.07 4.18
N LEU A 90 22.42 0.31 5.08
CA LEU A 90 22.37 1.56 5.83
C LEU A 90 22.82 2.71 4.92
N ASN A 91 22.11 3.83 4.94
CA ASN A 91 22.36 5.03 4.14
C ASN A 91 22.22 4.82 2.62
N GLU A 92 21.48 3.78 2.20
CA GLU A 92 21.26 3.45 0.79
C GLU A 92 19.76 3.27 0.49
N LEU A 93 18.89 3.83 1.35
CA LEU A 93 17.44 3.66 1.24
C LEU A 93 16.89 4.12 -0.12
N ALA A 94 17.39 5.23 -0.66
CA ALA A 94 16.97 5.74 -1.96
C ALA A 94 17.33 4.79 -3.12
N GLN A 95 18.54 4.22 -3.07
CA GLN A 95 18.99 3.25 -4.05
C GLN A 95 18.16 1.96 -3.98
N VAL A 96 17.90 1.45 -2.77
CA VAL A 96 17.07 0.26 -2.58
C VAL A 96 15.64 0.49 -3.07
N CYS A 97 15.06 1.68 -2.83
CA CYS A 97 13.76 2.04 -3.38
C CYS A 97 13.80 2.05 -4.91
N SER A 98 14.83 2.64 -5.52
CA SER A 98 14.98 2.70 -6.97
C SER A 98 15.11 1.31 -7.60
N GLU A 99 15.89 0.41 -6.97
CA GLU A 99 16.01 -0.98 -7.38
C GLU A 99 14.66 -1.71 -7.29
N MET A 100 13.94 -1.54 -6.17
CA MET A 100 12.62 -2.14 -5.97
C MET A 100 11.59 -1.67 -7.01
N LEU A 101 11.62 -0.39 -7.37
CA LEU A 101 10.72 0.19 -8.37
C LEU A 101 11.07 -0.19 -9.81
N ALA A 102 12.29 -0.67 -10.04
CA ALA A 102 12.73 -1.18 -11.33
C ALA A 102 12.43 -2.68 -11.53
N GLU A 103 11.96 -3.38 -10.49
CA GLU A 103 11.55 -4.77 -10.60
C GLU A 103 10.31 -4.93 -11.50
N GLU A 104 10.20 -6.09 -12.17
CA GLU A 104 9.14 -6.38 -13.14
C GLU A 104 7.75 -6.19 -12.55
N TRP A 105 7.50 -6.72 -11.35
CA TRP A 105 6.21 -6.58 -10.66
C TRP A 105 5.85 -5.13 -10.35
N ALA A 106 6.85 -4.28 -10.05
CA ALA A 106 6.61 -2.86 -9.75
C ALA A 106 6.30 -2.11 -11.04
N CYS A 107 7.06 -2.40 -12.11
CA CYS A 107 6.84 -1.86 -13.45
C CYS A 107 5.44 -2.22 -13.97
N GLU A 108 4.97 -3.46 -13.78
CA GLU A 108 3.63 -3.87 -14.20
C GLU A 108 2.52 -3.05 -13.52
N ASN A 109 2.66 -2.75 -12.22
CA ASN A 109 1.70 -1.93 -11.48
C ASN A 109 1.78 -0.45 -11.88
N VAL A 110 2.98 0.04 -12.21
CA VAL A 110 3.18 1.37 -12.81
C VAL A 110 2.51 1.44 -14.19
N ASP A 111 2.64 0.43 -15.02
CA ASP A 111 2.00 0.38 -16.34
C ASP A 111 0.47 0.42 -16.24
N LYS A 112 -0.12 -0.24 -15.23
CA LYS A 112 -1.57 -0.14 -14.96
C LYS A 112 -1.99 1.30 -14.66
N LEU A 113 -1.22 2.02 -13.82
CA LEU A 113 -1.48 3.42 -13.51
C LEU A 113 -1.35 4.30 -14.76
N LEU A 114 -0.31 4.08 -15.57
CA LEU A 114 -0.05 4.85 -16.79
C LEU A 114 -1.08 4.59 -17.89
N ALA A 115 -1.71 3.40 -17.91
CA ALA A 115 -2.79 3.08 -18.84
C ALA A 115 -4.07 3.90 -18.60
N GLN A 116 -4.21 4.57 -17.45
CA GLN A 116 -5.35 5.41 -17.12
C GLN A 116 -5.08 6.88 -17.35
N ALA A 117 -6.08 7.59 -17.87
CA ALA A 117 -6.08 9.05 -17.89
C ALA A 117 -6.32 9.58 -16.47
N ALA A 118 -5.28 10.21 -15.91
CA ALA A 118 -5.26 10.82 -14.59
C ALA A 118 -4.19 11.92 -14.54
N ASP A 119 -4.45 12.95 -13.74
CA ASP A 119 -3.50 14.02 -13.43
C ASP A 119 -2.50 13.57 -12.38
N GLU A 120 -2.96 12.76 -11.43
CA GLU A 120 -2.16 12.27 -10.32
C GLU A 120 -2.18 10.73 -10.28
N ARG A 121 -0.99 10.11 -10.20
CA ARG A 121 -0.82 8.65 -10.15
C ARG A 121 -0.01 8.25 -8.92
N HIS A 122 -0.62 7.40 -8.10
CA HIS A 122 -0.08 7.01 -6.80
C HIS A 122 0.18 5.50 -6.79
N LEU A 123 1.41 5.11 -6.49
CA LEU A 123 1.73 3.71 -6.18
C LEU A 123 1.86 3.57 -4.67
N PHE A 124 1.01 2.75 -4.05
CA PHE A 124 1.07 2.48 -2.62
C PHE A 124 1.70 1.11 -2.35
N LEU A 125 2.82 1.10 -1.64
CA LEU A 125 3.58 -0.10 -1.30
C LEU A 125 3.39 -0.46 0.18
N PHE A 126 3.04 -1.71 0.45
CA PHE A 126 3.06 -2.29 1.78
C PHE A 126 3.92 -3.55 1.85
N ALA A 127 4.49 -3.83 3.03
CA ALA A 127 5.32 -4.99 3.24
C ALA A 127 4.47 -6.23 3.56
N ARG A 128 4.73 -7.36 2.89
CA ARG A 128 4.10 -8.66 3.22
C ARG A 128 4.85 -9.43 4.31
N ALA A 129 6.14 -9.17 4.52
CA ALA A 129 6.97 -9.81 5.53
C ALA A 129 7.65 -8.79 6.45
N TYR A 130 7.94 -9.19 7.69
CA TYR A 130 8.63 -8.35 8.67
C TYR A 130 9.99 -7.84 8.16
N GLN A 131 10.68 -8.65 7.35
CA GLN A 131 12.00 -8.31 6.79
C GLN A 131 11.91 -7.18 5.76
N ASP A 132 10.92 -7.20 4.86
CA ASP A 132 10.62 -6.09 3.94
C ASP A 132 10.08 -4.87 4.70
N GLY A 133 9.35 -5.13 5.79
CA GLY A 133 8.84 -4.13 6.71
C GLY A 133 9.94 -3.27 7.31
N ASN A 134 11.17 -3.76 7.48
CA ASN A 134 12.28 -2.95 8.02
C ASN A 134 12.65 -1.77 7.11
N TYR A 135 12.55 -1.92 5.79
CA TYR A 135 12.83 -0.84 4.85
C TYR A 135 11.76 0.23 4.89
N PHE A 136 10.49 -0.18 4.78
CA PHE A 136 9.38 0.78 4.83
C PHE A 136 9.26 1.43 6.21
N TYR A 137 9.60 0.67 7.26
CA TYR A 137 9.77 1.20 8.62
C TYR A 137 10.82 2.32 8.65
N ARG A 138 12.04 2.09 8.18
CA ARG A 138 13.12 3.11 8.17
C ARG A 138 12.79 4.34 7.32
N LEU A 139 12.03 4.17 6.24
CA LEU A 139 11.57 5.28 5.41
C LEU A 139 10.58 6.17 6.19
N SER A 140 9.63 5.54 6.88
CA SER A 140 8.50 6.20 7.53
C SER A 140 8.75 6.66 8.97
N ASP A 141 9.76 6.11 9.65
CA ASP A 141 10.17 6.48 11.01
C ASP A 141 11.61 6.05 11.35
N SER A 142 12.13 6.53 12.47
CA SER A 142 13.40 6.10 13.06
C SER A 142 13.29 4.79 13.85
N TYR A 143 14.40 4.06 13.96
CA TYR A 143 14.57 3.05 15.01
C TYR A 143 14.65 3.78 16.36
N ASP A 144 13.68 3.53 17.24
CA ASP A 144 13.73 3.88 18.68
C ASP A 144 13.89 5.37 19.04
N GLY A 145 13.33 6.28 18.24
CA GLY A 145 13.27 7.71 18.57
C GLY A 145 14.54 8.50 18.27
N ALA A 146 15.43 7.94 17.44
CA ALA A 146 16.55 8.66 16.85
C ALA A 146 16.08 9.62 15.73
N GLU A 147 16.97 10.47 15.21
CA GLU A 147 16.65 11.21 13.99
C GLU A 147 16.44 10.23 12.83
N ALA A 148 15.44 10.52 11.98
CA ALA A 148 15.19 9.73 10.78
C ALA A 148 16.43 9.73 9.89
N GLU A 149 16.77 8.57 9.32
CA GLU A 149 17.84 8.46 8.34
C GLU A 149 17.59 9.42 7.18
N HIS A 150 18.63 10.14 6.77
CA HIS A 150 18.55 10.95 5.57
C HIS A 150 18.41 10.02 4.36
N VAL A 151 17.44 10.32 3.49
CA VAL A 151 17.15 9.53 2.29
C VAL A 151 17.25 10.49 1.12
N ASP A 152 18.14 10.18 0.18
CA ASP A 152 18.23 10.93 -1.06
C ASP A 152 16.91 10.83 -1.86
N ASP A 153 16.69 11.79 -2.74
CA ASP A 153 15.53 11.77 -3.62
C ASP A 153 15.60 10.57 -4.58
N ILE A 154 14.44 9.92 -4.79
CA ILE A 154 14.32 8.81 -5.74
C ILE A 154 13.84 9.32 -7.09
N VAL A 155 14.25 8.65 -8.16
CA VAL A 155 13.78 8.99 -9.51
C VAL A 155 12.51 8.20 -9.80
N LEU A 156 11.39 8.89 -9.94
CA LEU A 156 10.12 8.25 -10.28
C LEU A 156 10.03 7.89 -11.77
N PRO A 157 9.35 6.79 -12.12
CA PRO A 157 8.96 6.54 -13.50
C PRO A 157 8.18 7.74 -14.06
N PRO A 158 8.42 8.16 -15.31
CA PRO A 158 7.71 9.29 -15.91
C PRO A 158 6.19 9.12 -15.83
N GLY A 159 5.49 10.16 -15.37
CA GLY A 159 4.03 10.15 -15.25
C GLY A 159 3.48 9.63 -13.91
N ILE A 160 4.35 9.11 -13.02
CA ILE A 160 4.00 8.80 -11.63
C ILE A 160 4.22 10.05 -10.77
N SER A 161 3.19 10.44 -10.02
CA SER A 161 3.21 11.61 -9.15
C SER A 161 3.78 11.26 -7.79
N ASP A 162 3.40 10.09 -7.27
CA ASP A 162 3.63 9.72 -5.88
C ASP A 162 3.91 8.24 -5.69
N ILE A 163 4.83 7.97 -4.76
CA ILE A 163 5.05 6.62 -4.22
C ILE A 163 4.93 6.66 -2.70
N TRP A 164 4.12 5.78 -2.17
CA TRP A 164 3.84 5.65 -0.74
C TRP A 164 4.42 4.36 -0.21
N PHE A 165 5.03 4.43 0.97
CA PHE A 165 5.61 3.30 1.67
C PHE A 165 4.94 3.20 3.03
N ARG A 166 4.18 2.11 3.23
CA ARG A 166 3.58 1.77 4.51
C ARG A 166 4.62 1.11 5.39
N GLY A 167 5.09 1.82 6.41
CA GLY A 167 6.02 1.27 7.39
C GLY A 167 5.33 0.72 8.63
N ARG A 168 5.63 1.30 9.79
CA ARG A 168 5.14 0.79 11.07
C ARG A 168 3.63 0.94 11.19
N ALA A 169 2.99 -0.04 11.83
CA ALA A 169 1.67 0.16 12.41
C ALA A 169 1.69 -0.22 13.90
N ARG A 170 1.06 0.60 14.75
CA ARG A 170 1.01 0.40 16.19
C ARG A 170 -0.42 0.47 16.69
N ARG A 171 -0.88 -0.65 17.22
CA ARG A 171 -2.16 -0.77 17.91
C ARG A 171 -2.00 -0.51 19.39
N ASP A 172 -2.90 0.27 19.98
CA ASP A 172 -2.98 0.39 21.43
C ASP A 172 -3.31 -0.99 22.02
N ARG A 173 -2.48 -1.46 22.95
CA ARG A 173 -2.67 -2.77 23.61
C ARG A 173 -3.82 -2.75 24.59
N GLU A 174 -4.14 -1.60 25.16
CA GLU A 174 -5.28 -1.41 26.07
C GLU A 174 -6.59 -1.26 25.29
N GLN A 175 -6.51 -0.76 24.05
CA GLN A 175 -7.64 -0.60 23.14
C GLN A 175 -7.39 -1.31 21.80
N PRO A 176 -7.31 -2.65 21.79
CA PRO A 176 -7.12 -3.37 20.53
C PRO A 176 -8.24 -3.00 19.55
N LEU A 177 -9.51 -2.99 19.95
CA LEU A 177 -10.58 -2.62 19.02
C LEU A 177 -10.71 -1.11 18.70
N GLY A 178 -9.75 -0.29 19.17
CA GLY A 178 -9.70 1.15 18.96
C GLY A 178 -8.90 1.58 17.74
N ALA A 179 -8.48 2.84 17.76
CA ALA A 179 -7.60 3.40 16.75
C ALA A 179 -6.18 2.85 16.84
N TRP A 180 -5.50 2.79 15.70
CA TRP A 180 -4.10 2.41 15.61
C TRP A 180 -3.36 3.37 14.68
N ASP A 181 -2.11 3.65 15.05
CA ASP A 181 -1.27 4.60 14.34
C ASP A 181 -0.56 3.88 13.19
N LEU A 182 -0.47 4.53 12.04
CA LEU A 182 0.24 4.07 10.85
C LEU A 182 1.25 5.13 10.41
N TRP A 183 2.49 4.70 10.23
CA TRP A 183 3.58 5.53 9.72
C TRP A 183 3.73 5.32 8.22
N LEU A 184 3.81 6.43 7.50
CA LEU A 184 3.92 6.46 6.05
C LEU A 184 5.09 7.34 5.63
N ALA A 185 5.81 6.91 4.61
CA ALA A 185 6.66 7.80 3.81
C ALA A 185 6.00 7.98 2.44
N ARG A 186 6.04 9.20 1.93
CA ARG A 186 5.56 9.56 0.58
C ARG A 186 6.69 10.28 -0.13
N PHE A 187 7.03 9.85 -1.31
CA PHE A 187 7.88 10.62 -2.21
C PHE A 187 7.03 11.23 -3.31
N HIS A 188 7.00 12.56 -3.40
CA HIS A 188 6.29 13.32 -4.42
C HIS A 188 7.29 13.84 -5.47
N ALA A 189 6.99 13.64 -6.75
CA ALA A 189 7.91 13.90 -7.86
C ALA A 189 8.56 15.30 -7.83
N GLU A 190 7.82 16.32 -7.44
CA GLU A 190 8.27 17.72 -7.50
C GLU A 190 8.81 18.26 -6.17
N SER A 191 8.49 17.61 -5.05
CA SER A 191 8.72 18.19 -3.72
C SER A 191 9.36 17.23 -2.72
N GLY A 192 9.70 16.02 -3.15
CA GLY A 192 10.54 15.09 -2.40
C GLY A 192 9.79 14.36 -1.29
N TRP A 193 10.52 14.04 -0.22
CA TRP A 193 10.05 13.19 0.86
C TRP A 193 9.13 13.90 1.87
N TYR A 194 8.02 13.24 2.18
CA TYR A 194 7.12 13.56 3.28
C TYR A 194 6.94 12.34 4.18
N ARG A 195 6.74 12.58 5.48
CA ARG A 195 6.47 11.54 6.48
C ARG A 195 5.21 11.87 7.25
N TYR A 196 4.35 10.88 7.45
CA TYR A 196 3.06 11.04 8.10
C TYR A 196 2.87 9.98 9.17
N VAL A 197 2.18 10.38 10.24
CA VAL A 197 1.55 9.46 11.19
C VAL A 197 0.05 9.68 11.08
N VAL A 198 -0.67 8.66 10.60
CA VAL A 198 -2.12 8.69 10.46
C VAL A 198 -2.74 7.72 11.45
N GLN A 199 -3.96 8.02 11.88
CA GLN A 199 -4.68 7.18 12.82
C GLN A 199 -5.86 6.54 12.12
N ILE A 200 -5.88 5.23 12.08
CA ILE A 200 -6.91 4.45 11.38
C ILE A 200 -7.77 3.76 12.43
N GLU A 201 -9.07 3.65 12.20
CA GLU A 201 -9.97 2.98 13.13
C GLU A 201 -10.29 1.56 12.65
N GLU A 202 -10.12 0.56 13.51
CA GLU A 202 -10.38 -0.85 13.18
C GLU A 202 -11.82 -1.08 12.66
N ARG A 203 -12.78 -0.28 13.15
CA ARG A 203 -14.18 -0.36 12.72
C ARG A 203 -14.40 0.01 11.26
N HIS A 204 -13.50 0.77 10.62
CA HIS A 204 -13.64 1.16 9.22
C HIS A 204 -13.02 0.16 8.24
N LEU A 205 -12.32 -0.88 8.73
CA LEU A 205 -11.69 -1.91 7.91
C LEU A 205 -12.70 -2.96 7.42
N PRO A 206 -12.41 -3.75 6.36
CA PRO A 206 -13.32 -4.80 5.89
C PRO A 206 -13.49 -5.92 6.93
N PRO A 207 -14.59 -6.70 6.86
CA PRO A 207 -14.88 -7.77 7.81
C PRO A 207 -13.72 -8.75 8.05
N THR A 208 -13.70 -9.37 9.22
CA THR A 208 -12.68 -10.36 9.60
C THR A 208 -12.62 -11.48 8.57
N ASN A 209 -11.41 -11.75 8.05
CA ASN A 209 -11.21 -12.91 7.19
C ASN A 209 -11.25 -14.17 8.07
N PRO A 210 -12.18 -15.13 7.83
CA PRO A 210 -12.29 -16.34 8.64
C PRO A 210 -11.01 -17.18 8.70
N SER A 211 -10.07 -16.98 7.76
CA SER A 211 -8.77 -17.65 7.77
C SER A 211 -7.74 -17.07 8.76
N ILE A 212 -8.01 -15.92 9.38
CA ILE A 212 -7.11 -15.29 10.36
C ILE A 212 -7.54 -15.74 11.76
N ALA A 213 -6.90 -16.81 12.25
CA ALA A 213 -7.25 -17.47 13.52
C ALA A 213 -7.17 -16.55 14.76
N ASP A 214 -6.37 -15.48 14.70
CA ASP A 214 -6.14 -14.55 15.81
C ASP A 214 -6.88 -13.21 15.67
N ASP A 215 -7.79 -13.07 14.71
CA ASP A 215 -8.58 -11.84 14.56
C ASP A 215 -9.67 -11.79 15.64
N ARG A 216 -9.36 -11.12 16.76
CA ARG A 216 -10.24 -11.02 17.95
C ARG A 216 -11.39 -10.02 17.79
N VAL A 217 -11.64 -9.51 16.59
CA VAL A 217 -12.70 -8.51 16.35
C VAL A 217 -14.07 -9.20 16.33
N PRO A 218 -15.06 -8.74 17.13
CA PRO A 218 -16.39 -9.32 17.13
C PRO A 218 -17.06 -9.25 15.75
N ALA A 219 -17.88 -10.26 15.43
CA ALA A 219 -18.67 -10.27 14.21
C ALA A 219 -19.60 -9.04 14.13
N GLY A 220 -19.61 -8.35 12.98
CA GLY A 220 -20.42 -7.15 12.76
C GLY A 220 -19.89 -5.87 13.42
N TRP A 221 -18.74 -5.91 14.10
CA TRP A 221 -18.12 -4.71 14.69
C TRP A 221 -17.56 -3.76 13.63
N ARG A 222 -17.01 -4.32 12.54
CA ARG A 222 -16.51 -3.54 11.42
C ARG A 222 -17.68 -3.06 10.56
N ILE A 223 -17.73 -1.76 10.31
CA ILE A 223 -18.69 -1.02 9.50
C ILE A 223 -17.87 -0.25 8.45
N PRO A 224 -17.48 -0.93 7.35
CA PRO A 224 -16.67 -0.30 6.31
C PRO A 224 -17.41 0.86 5.68
N LYS A 225 -16.65 1.88 5.24
CA LYS A 225 -17.17 2.97 4.42
C LYS A 225 -17.73 2.40 3.11
N ASP A 226 -18.87 2.93 2.66
CA ASP A 226 -19.36 2.62 1.32
C ASP A 226 -18.54 3.39 0.29
N ARG A 227 -17.81 2.66 -0.57
CA ARG A 227 -16.92 3.20 -1.60
C ARG A 227 -17.50 3.10 -3.02
N ALA A 228 -18.75 2.67 -3.15
CA ALA A 228 -19.39 2.41 -4.44
C ALA A 228 -20.08 3.65 -5.05
N LEU A 229 -20.25 4.74 -4.30
CA LEU A 229 -21.03 5.91 -4.72
C LEU A 229 -20.14 7.14 -4.92
N ASP A 230 -20.48 7.96 -5.93
CA ASP A 230 -20.08 9.37 -5.96
C ASP A 230 -20.69 10.08 -4.74
N PRO A 231 -19.94 10.92 -4.02
CA PRO A 231 -20.56 11.79 -3.04
C PRO A 231 -21.59 12.63 -3.79
N VAL A 232 -22.86 12.43 -3.45
CA VAL A 232 -23.92 13.35 -3.83
C VAL A 232 -23.49 14.68 -3.22
N GLY A 233 -23.21 15.65 -4.09
CA GLY A 233 -22.90 17.00 -3.66
C GLY A 233 -24.03 17.52 -2.78
N ASP A 234 -23.68 17.92 -1.56
CA ASP A 234 -24.42 18.91 -0.79
C ASP A 234 -23.86 20.30 -1.09
#